data_AF-A0A5Q4GEQ0-F1
#
_entry.id   AF-A0A5Q4GEQ0-F1
#
_cell.length_a   1.000
_cell.length_b   1.000
_cell.length_c   1.000
_cell.angle_alpha   90.00
_cell.angle_beta   90.00
_cell.angle_gamma   90.00
#
_symmetry.space_group_name_H-M   'P 1'
#
loop_
_entity.id
_entity.type
_entity.pdbx_description
1 polymer ?
#
loop_
_entity_poly.entity_id
_entity_poly.type
_entity_poly.pdbx_seq_one_letter_code
_entity_poly.pdbx_strand_id
1 'polypeptide(L)'
;MNPSHLFSAALILCLGASVSAQDSISREAWSAYMQDALPEFLCHEESYFVECFEVDIEQCKRSLSALARSCLESLAEHIPDPIRSAQEGATAGQMIGSCAGSRYDLVNLALKISTEQCNDPMYWAGRQ
;
A
#
# COMPACT_ATOMS: atom_id res chain seq x y z
N MET A 1 37.98 44.96 -51.50
CA MET A 1 36.73 44.22 -51.72
C MET A 1 36.39 43.49 -50.41
N ASN A 2 35.29 43.90 -49.76
CA ASN A 2 34.59 43.18 -48.67
C ASN A 2 33.87 41.94 -49.26
N PRO A 3 33.35 40.94 -48.50
CA PRO A 3 32.54 41.05 -47.26
C PRO A 3 33.04 40.13 -46.10
N SER A 4 32.77 40.33 -44.81
CA SER A 4 31.53 40.52 -44.03
C SER A 4 30.78 39.22 -43.64
N HIS A 5 30.73 38.97 -42.32
CA HIS A 5 29.77 38.17 -41.50
C HIS A 5 29.81 36.63 -41.68
N LEU A 6 29.74 35.83 -40.61
CA LEU A 6 28.47 35.51 -39.94
C LEU A 6 28.68 34.90 -38.54
N PHE A 7 27.97 35.50 -37.59
CA PHE A 7 27.59 34.96 -36.28
C PHE A 7 26.85 33.62 -36.44
N SER A 8 27.17 32.62 -35.61
CA SER A 8 26.22 31.54 -35.29
C SER A 8 26.25 31.26 -33.79
N ALA A 9 25.44 32.02 -33.07
CA ALA A 9 25.04 31.71 -31.71
C ALA A 9 24.08 30.51 -31.76
N ALA A 10 24.54 29.34 -31.31
CA ALA A 10 23.68 28.18 -31.12
C ALA A 10 22.81 28.40 -29.88
N LEU A 11 21.59 28.89 -30.10
CA LEU A 11 20.56 29.03 -29.09
C LEU A 11 20.03 27.63 -28.74
N ILE A 12 20.60 27.01 -27.70
CA ILE A 12 20.07 25.77 -27.12
C ILE A 12 18.74 26.12 -26.44
N LEU A 13 17.64 25.83 -27.13
CA LEU A 13 16.30 25.79 -26.54
C LEU A 13 16.27 24.66 -25.51
N CYS A 14 16.49 25.02 -24.23
CA CYS A 14 16.05 24.19 -23.12
C CYS A 14 14.52 24.18 -23.12
N LEU A 15 13.93 23.22 -23.83
CA LEU A 15 12.54 22.83 -23.64
C LEU A 15 12.39 22.36 -22.19
N GLY A 16 11.96 23.27 -21.33
CA GLY A 16 11.52 22.96 -19.98
C GLY A 16 10.30 22.05 -20.07
N ALA A 17 10.51 20.75 -19.89
CA ALA A 17 9.41 19.84 -19.63
C ALA A 17 8.82 20.23 -18.28
N SER A 18 7.67 20.89 -18.30
CA SER A 18 6.85 21.07 -17.10
C SER A 18 6.40 19.68 -16.66
N VAL A 19 7.03 19.14 -15.61
CA VAL A 19 6.45 18.03 -14.85
C VAL A 19 5.19 18.59 -14.21
N SER A 20 4.04 18.16 -14.71
CA SER A 20 2.78 18.34 -14.01
C SER A 20 2.83 17.46 -12.76
N ALA A 21 2.75 18.07 -11.58
CA ALA A 21 2.51 17.32 -10.34
C ALA A 21 1.21 16.54 -10.53
N GLN A 22 1.30 15.21 -10.51
CA GLN A 22 0.13 14.37 -10.61
C GLN A 22 -0.51 14.33 -9.21
N ASP A 23 -1.40 15.29 -8.95
CA ASP A 23 -2.03 15.52 -7.63
C ASP A 23 -2.98 14.39 -7.20
N SER A 24 -3.16 13.35 -8.01
CA SER A 24 -4.03 12.22 -7.71
C SER A 24 -3.56 10.94 -8.39
N ILE A 25 -3.79 9.79 -7.75
CA ILE A 25 -3.48 8.46 -8.29
C ILE A 25 -4.79 7.74 -8.63
N SER A 26 -4.81 6.96 -9.72
CA SER A 26 -6.01 6.15 -10.01
C SER A 26 -6.21 5.08 -8.95
N ARG A 27 -7.45 4.64 -8.78
CA ARG A 27 -7.76 3.51 -7.88
C ARG A 27 -6.98 2.27 -8.26
N GLU A 28 -6.78 1.98 -9.54
CA GLU A 28 -6.03 0.80 -10.00
C GLU A 28 -4.57 0.88 -9.56
N ALA A 29 -3.92 2.03 -9.76
CA ALA A 29 -2.53 2.23 -9.36
C ALA A 29 -2.36 2.14 -7.84
N TRP A 30 -3.28 2.74 -7.08
CA TRP A 30 -3.29 2.63 -5.63
C TRP A 30 -3.54 1.20 -5.15
N SER A 31 -4.51 0.50 -5.74
CA SER A 31 -4.86 -0.88 -5.36
C SER A 31 -3.72 -1.84 -5.64
N ALA A 32 -3.03 -1.68 -6.78
CA ALA A 32 -1.84 -2.45 -7.11
C ALA A 32 -0.72 -2.21 -6.08
N TYR A 33 -0.48 -0.94 -5.70
CA TYR A 33 0.48 -0.63 -4.64
C TYR A 33 0.09 -1.28 -3.30
N MET A 34 -1.18 -1.17 -2.88
CA MET A 34 -1.65 -1.72 -1.62
C MET A 34 -1.60 -3.25 -1.57
N GLN A 35 -1.81 -3.92 -2.72
CA GLN A 35 -1.70 -5.37 -2.82
C GLN A 35 -0.30 -5.88 -2.47
N ASP A 36 0.73 -5.10 -2.80
CA ASP A 36 2.12 -5.43 -2.50
C ASP A 36 2.55 -4.91 -1.12
N ALA A 37 2.14 -3.68 -0.77
CA ALA A 37 2.58 -3.03 0.46
C ALA A 37 1.91 -3.58 1.72
N LEU A 38 0.63 -3.97 1.66
CA LEU A 38 -0.12 -4.37 2.85
C LEU A 38 0.40 -5.66 3.49
N PRO A 39 0.74 -6.74 2.75
CA PRO A 39 1.36 -7.91 3.35
C PRO A 39 2.72 -7.61 3.99
N GLU A 40 3.54 -6.77 3.36
CA GLU A 40 4.83 -6.35 3.92
C GLU A 40 4.66 -5.55 5.22
N PHE A 41 3.69 -4.64 5.26
CA PHE A 41 3.42 -3.82 6.43
C PHE A 41 2.86 -4.65 7.60
N LEU A 42 2.01 -5.64 7.33
CA LEU A 42 1.35 -6.43 8.37
C LEU A 42 2.14 -7.67 8.78
N CYS A 43 3.07 -8.18 7.98
CA CYS A 43 3.84 -9.39 8.25
C CYS A 43 5.32 -9.08 8.49
N HIS A 44 5.64 -8.54 9.66
CA HIS A 44 7.01 -8.41 10.16
C HIS A 44 7.18 -9.22 11.45
N GLU A 45 8.42 -9.46 11.88
CA GLU A 45 8.75 -10.38 12.99
C GLU A 45 7.91 -10.14 14.26
N GLU A 46 7.75 -8.87 14.65
CA GLU A 46 7.02 -8.48 15.87
C GLU A 46 5.54 -8.14 15.65
N SER A 47 4.97 -8.49 14.49
CA SER A 47 3.58 -8.16 14.16
C SER A 47 2.60 -9.13 14.81
N TYR A 48 1.35 -8.68 15.02
CA TYR A 48 0.28 -9.55 15.53
C TYR A 48 0.11 -10.82 14.68
N PHE A 49 0.21 -10.67 13.35
CA PHE A 49 -0.05 -11.74 12.40
C PHE A 49 1.03 -12.83 12.38
N VAL A 50 2.23 -12.52 12.88
CA VAL A 50 3.36 -13.46 13.02
C VAL A 50 3.48 -13.97 14.47
N GLU A 51 3.36 -13.09 15.46
CA GLU A 51 3.53 -13.44 16.89
C GLU A 51 2.36 -14.25 17.47
N CYS A 52 1.15 -14.09 16.92
CA CYS A 52 -0.05 -14.72 17.48
C CYS A 52 -0.57 -15.91 16.70
N PHE A 53 0.16 -16.35 15.68
CA PHE A 53 -0.21 -17.49 14.86
C PHE A 53 1.02 -18.38 14.63
N GLU A 54 0.82 -19.69 14.62
CA GLU A 54 1.87 -20.67 14.30
C GLU A 54 2.19 -20.66 12.79
N VAL A 55 2.79 -19.56 12.32
CA VAL A 55 3.16 -19.32 10.91
C VAL A 55 4.54 -18.66 10.83
N ASP A 56 5.21 -18.82 9.69
CA ASP A 56 6.36 -17.98 9.36
C ASP A 56 5.96 -16.69 8.62
N ILE A 57 6.90 -15.76 8.48
CA ILE A 57 6.68 -14.48 7.79
C ILE A 57 6.18 -14.68 6.35
N GLU A 58 6.75 -15.66 5.64
CA GLU A 58 6.40 -15.92 4.24
C GLU A 58 4.99 -16.49 4.11
N GLN A 59 4.55 -17.34 5.04
CA GLN A 59 3.20 -17.85 5.13
C GLN A 59 2.21 -16.74 5.50
N CYS A 60 2.58 -15.86 6.43
CA CYS A 60 1.81 -14.66 6.74
C CYS A 60 1.59 -13.81 5.47
N LYS A 61 2.68 -13.46 4.77
CA LYS A 61 2.63 -12.61 3.57
C LYS A 61 1.79 -13.22 2.46
N ARG A 62 1.95 -14.52 2.18
CA ARG A 62 1.14 -15.22 1.17
C ARG A 62 -0.35 -15.18 1.51
N SER A 63 -0.72 -15.46 2.76
CA SER A 63 -2.10 -15.43 3.22
C SER A 63 -2.69 -14.02 3.14
N LEU A 64 -1.98 -13.01 3.68
CA LEU A 64 -2.43 -11.63 3.65
C LEU A 64 -2.48 -11.05 2.23
N SER A 65 -1.59 -11.45 1.32
CA SER A 65 -1.65 -11.05 -0.10
C SER A 65 -2.93 -11.55 -0.77
N ALA A 66 -3.29 -12.82 -0.55
CA ALA A 66 -4.52 -13.39 -1.08
C ALA A 66 -5.78 -12.72 -0.49
N LEU A 67 -5.77 -12.46 0.81
CA LEU A 67 -6.88 -11.79 1.50
C LEU A 67 -7.01 -10.32 1.09
N ALA A 68 -5.88 -9.59 0.97
CA ALA A 68 -5.84 -8.21 0.50
C ALA A 68 -6.43 -8.09 -0.91
N ARG A 69 -6.06 -9.00 -1.83
CA ARG A 69 -6.66 -9.07 -3.18
C ARG A 69 -8.18 -9.20 -3.10
N SER A 70 -8.68 -10.17 -2.34
CA SER A 70 -10.12 -10.39 -2.18
C SER A 70 -10.83 -9.18 -1.55
N CYS A 71 -10.20 -8.53 -0.57
CA CYS A 71 -10.75 -7.33 0.06
C CYS A 71 -10.80 -6.13 -0.89
N LEU A 72 -9.74 -5.90 -1.67
CA LEU A 72 -9.69 -4.85 -2.70
C LEU A 72 -10.82 -5.03 -3.72
N GLU A 73 -11.03 -6.25 -4.20
CA GLU A 73 -12.13 -6.58 -5.12
C GLU A 73 -13.50 -6.31 -4.47
N SER A 74 -13.71 -6.77 -3.23
CA SER A 74 -15.00 -6.62 -2.54
C SER A 74 -15.34 -5.19 -2.13
N LEU A 75 -14.32 -4.33 -2.00
CA LEU A 75 -14.45 -2.94 -1.56
C LEU A 75 -14.18 -1.94 -2.68
N ALA A 76 -14.03 -2.39 -3.93
CA ALA A 76 -13.66 -1.55 -5.07
C ALA A 76 -14.56 -0.33 -5.27
N GLU A 77 -15.86 -0.46 -5.01
CA GLU A 77 -16.85 0.63 -5.10
C GLU A 77 -16.73 1.67 -3.98
N HIS A 78 -16.07 1.32 -2.88
CA HIS A 78 -15.86 2.18 -1.70
C HIS A 78 -14.50 2.90 -1.73
N ILE A 79 -13.60 2.52 -2.65
CA ILE A 79 -12.31 3.17 -2.83
C ILE A 79 -12.49 4.35 -3.79
N PRO A 80 -12.12 5.59 -3.41
CA PRO A 80 -12.20 6.75 -4.28
C PRO A 80 -11.40 6.56 -5.57
N ASP A 81 -11.94 7.06 -6.67
CA ASP A 81 -11.25 7.09 -7.96
C ASP A 81 -11.41 8.47 -8.62
N PRO A 82 -10.31 9.25 -8.77
CA PRO A 82 -8.97 8.98 -8.26
C PRO A 82 -8.86 9.21 -6.74
N ILE A 83 -7.81 8.67 -6.12
CA ILE A 83 -7.38 9.06 -4.78
C ILE A 83 -6.61 10.38 -4.88
N ARG A 84 -7.16 11.42 -4.28
CA ARG A 84 -6.71 12.82 -4.39
C ARG A 84 -5.89 13.30 -3.21
N SER A 85 -5.85 12.53 -2.12
CA SER A 85 -5.11 12.93 -0.92
C SER A 85 -4.57 11.74 -0.15
N ALA A 86 -3.54 11.99 0.65
CA ALA A 86 -3.02 11.01 1.60
C ALA A 86 -4.10 10.54 2.59
N GLN A 87 -5.03 11.43 2.99
CA GLN A 87 -6.12 11.08 3.89
C GLN A 87 -7.11 10.10 3.26
N GLU A 88 -7.49 10.32 1.99
CA GLU A 88 -8.33 9.36 1.24
C GLU A 88 -7.64 8.00 1.12
N GLY A 89 -6.34 8.00 0.77
CA GLY A 89 -5.53 6.79 0.70
C GLY A 89 -5.44 6.07 2.05
N ALA A 90 -5.25 6.79 3.14
CA ALA A 90 -5.19 6.23 4.50
C ALA A 90 -6.53 5.61 4.92
N THR A 91 -7.64 6.31 4.67
CA THR A 91 -8.98 5.79 4.97
C THR A 91 -9.29 4.53 4.16
N ALA A 92 -8.98 4.53 2.86
CA ALA A 92 -9.10 3.34 2.03
C ALA A 92 -8.20 2.19 2.52
N GLY A 93 -6.96 2.51 2.89
CA GLY A 93 -6.00 1.55 3.43
C GLY A 93 -6.48 0.89 4.73
N GLN A 94 -7.06 1.68 5.65
CA GLN A 94 -7.66 1.17 6.88
C GLN A 94 -8.83 0.21 6.61
N MET A 95 -9.70 0.53 5.65
CA MET A 95 -10.80 -0.36 5.26
C MET A 95 -10.28 -1.71 4.73
N ILE A 96 -9.29 -1.68 3.84
CA ILE A 96 -8.67 -2.91 3.30
C ILE A 96 -7.94 -3.68 4.40
N GLY A 97 -7.15 -3.00 5.23
CA GLY A 97 -6.41 -3.62 6.33
C GLY A 97 -7.31 -4.29 7.36
N SER A 98 -8.41 -3.63 7.74
CA SER A 98 -9.41 -4.21 8.63
C SER A 98 -10.06 -5.45 8.01
N CYS A 99 -10.48 -5.38 6.74
CA CYS A 99 -11.04 -6.54 6.03
C CYS A 99 -10.05 -7.72 5.98
N ALA A 100 -8.81 -7.46 5.58
CA ALA A 100 -7.80 -8.50 5.42
C ALA A 100 -7.40 -9.11 6.77
N GLY A 101 -7.19 -8.27 7.80
CA GLY A 101 -6.84 -8.70 9.15
C GLY A 101 -7.92 -9.56 9.80
N SER A 102 -9.19 -9.11 9.76
CA SER A 102 -10.30 -9.91 10.32
C SER A 102 -10.48 -11.24 9.61
N ARG A 103 -10.27 -11.29 8.28
CA ARG A 103 -10.33 -12.57 7.55
C ARG A 103 -9.13 -13.46 7.89
N TYR A 104 -7.96 -12.87 8.11
CA TYR A 104 -6.78 -13.62 8.52
C TYR A 104 -7.00 -14.34 9.85
N ASP A 105 -7.57 -13.65 10.84
CA ASP A 105 -7.95 -14.25 12.12
C ASP A 105 -8.88 -15.45 11.93
N LEU A 106 -9.89 -15.32 11.08
CA LEU A 106 -10.89 -16.37 10.84
C LEU A 106 -10.29 -17.60 10.16
N VAL A 107 -9.48 -17.40 9.10
CA VAL A 107 -8.92 -18.53 8.34
C VAL A 107 -7.78 -19.23 9.08
N ASN A 108 -7.06 -18.51 9.95
CA ASN A 108 -5.96 -19.05 10.76
C ASN A 108 -6.35 -19.33 12.21
N LEU A 109 -7.65 -19.33 12.56
CA LEU A 109 -8.11 -19.50 13.93
C LEU A 109 -7.54 -20.76 14.60
N ALA A 110 -7.40 -21.86 13.85
CA ALA A 110 -6.84 -23.11 14.34
C ALA A 110 -5.32 -23.05 14.63
N LEU A 111 -4.63 -22.06 14.07
CA LEU A 111 -3.20 -21.80 14.28
C LEU A 111 -2.95 -20.71 15.32
N LYS A 112 -4.00 -20.13 15.89
CA LYS A 112 -3.87 -19.00 16.83
C LYS A 112 -3.28 -19.48 18.15
N ILE A 113 -2.20 -18.84 18.58
CA ILE A 113 -1.55 -19.10 19.85
C ILE A 113 -2.41 -18.50 20.98
N SER A 114 -2.75 -19.32 21.97
CA SER A 114 -3.59 -18.90 23.10
C SER A 114 -2.77 -18.34 24.25
N THR A 115 -2.43 -17.05 24.18
CA THR A 115 -1.81 -16.27 25.27
C THR A 115 -2.67 -15.04 25.63
N GLU A 116 -2.42 -14.43 26.79
CA GLU A 116 -3.03 -13.15 27.15
C GLU A 116 -2.76 -12.08 26.08
N GLN A 117 -1.51 -11.95 25.64
CA GLN A 117 -1.09 -11.05 24.56
C GLN A 117 -1.86 -11.25 23.26
N CYS A 118 -2.16 -12.49 22.87
CA CYS A 118 -2.85 -12.77 21.60
C CYS A 118 -4.38 -12.75 21.71
N ASN A 119 -4.89 -12.78 22.92
CA ASN A 119 -6.31 -12.74 23.23
C ASN A 119 -6.80 -11.35 23.66
N ASP A 120 -5.88 -10.41 23.94
CA ASP A 120 -6.19 -9.02 24.26
C ASP A 120 -5.91 -8.07 23.08
N PRO A 121 -6.96 -7.54 22.40
CA PRO A 121 -6.80 -6.56 21.34
C PRO A 121 -6.10 -5.27 21.79
N MET A 122 -6.20 -4.90 23.08
CA MET A 122 -5.59 -3.66 23.59
C MET A 122 -4.06 -3.70 23.58
N TYR A 123 -3.47 -4.91 23.61
CA TYR A 123 -2.03 -5.08 23.48
C TYR A 123 -1.50 -4.64 22.11
N TRP A 124 -2.35 -4.66 21.07
CA TRP A 124 -1.98 -4.40 19.67
C TRP A 124 -2.53 -3.10 19.09
N ALA A 125 -3.44 -2.42 19.79
CA ALA A 125 -4.11 -1.21 19.31
C ALA A 125 -3.20 0.01 19.07
N GLY A 126 -1.96 0.00 19.58
CA GLY A 126 -1.00 1.11 19.44
C GLY A 126 0.34 0.74 18.79
N ARG A 127 0.46 -0.47 18.23
CA ARG A 127 1.71 -0.97 17.62
C ARG A 127 1.65 -1.10 16.10
N GLN A 128 0.61 -0.54 15.49
CA GLN A 128 0.33 -0.57 14.05
C GLN A 128 0.32 0.85 13.49
#